data_AF-A0A935ZGA9-F1
#
_entry.id   AF-A0A935ZGA9-F1
#
_cell.length_a   1.000
_cell.length_b   1.000
_cell.length_c   1.000
_cell.angle_alpha   90.00
_cell.angle_beta   90.00
_cell.angle_gamma   90.00
#
_symmetry.space_group_name_H-M   'P 1'
#
loop_
_entity.id
_entity.type
_entity.pdbx_description
1 polymer ?
#
loop_
_entity_poly.entity_id
_entity_poly.type
_entity_poly.pdbx_seq_one_letter_code
_entity_poly.pdbx_strand_id
1 'polypeptide(L)'
;MPRCVRDRWSTMVFVLAALAASGCADERPPGTAAKLDGKTPVPQQVPPVADSKTPDSKTPDTKAGTGPDAKAAPDQPLATVGDGPLPLAGLLGKSPAEVEAQLAEPLGKGMARKSCVRYLPERTWFQCAFAMQRYGDKNGAFKAVGIEYEDGKATAVAFDGLLGASGPFAPATALAYVGLTLPGEPKVDAPGGNATVYSWFNRAARLLIDGKQYRVVVSTVDEDWARTKVEVILNQPLTPQQQALVLPPAGAAAPEPGAG
;
A
#
# COMPACT_ATOMS: atom_id res chain seq x y z
N MET A 1 46.52 -53.62 28.57
CA MET A 1 45.48 -53.74 29.61
C MET A 1 44.26 -52.91 29.19
N PRO A 2 43.10 -53.53 28.89
CA PRO A 2 41.83 -52.80 28.84
C PRO A 2 40.76 -53.45 29.74
N ARG A 3 39.97 -52.61 30.42
CA ARG A 3 38.71 -52.91 31.15
C ARG A 3 37.88 -51.61 31.03
N CYS A 4 36.56 -51.54 30.81
CA CYS A 4 35.39 -52.43 30.84
C CYS A 4 34.50 -52.08 29.61
N VAL A 5 33.86 -52.97 28.84
CA VAL A 5 32.69 -53.85 29.10
C VAL A 5 31.48 -53.14 29.74
N ARG A 6 30.46 -52.85 28.92
CA ARG A 6 29.15 -53.52 29.03
C ARG A 6 28.45 -53.56 27.68
N ASP A 7 27.98 -54.75 27.40
CA ASP A 7 27.52 -55.29 26.13
C ASP A 7 26.06 -55.76 26.31
N ARG A 8 25.42 -56.06 25.16
CA ARG A 8 24.18 -56.81 24.92
C ARG A 8 22.88 -56.01 24.77
N TRP A 9 22.31 -55.91 23.55
CA TRP A 9 21.63 -56.96 22.73
C TRP A 9 20.22 -57.24 23.31
N SER A 10 19.12 -57.44 22.58
CA SER A 10 18.95 -57.84 21.19
C SER A 10 17.44 -57.84 20.82
N THR A 11 17.19 -57.61 19.52
CA THR A 11 16.24 -58.32 18.64
C THR A 11 14.72 -58.10 18.73
N MET A 12 14.23 -57.57 17.60
CA MET A 12 12.99 -57.84 16.84
C MET A 12 12.15 -59.09 17.22
N VAL A 13 10.83 -59.02 16.96
CA VAL A 13 10.10 -59.86 15.99
C VAL A 13 8.65 -59.34 15.82
N PHE A 14 8.21 -59.32 14.56
CA PHE A 14 6.85 -59.10 14.02
C PHE A 14 5.82 -60.13 14.51
N VAL A 15 4.53 -59.74 14.66
CA VAL A 15 3.35 -60.52 14.18
C VAL A 15 2.16 -59.58 13.87
N LEU A 16 1.48 -59.90 12.76
CA LEU A 16 0.28 -59.31 12.14
C LEU A 16 -1.07 -59.80 12.74
N ALA A 17 -2.13 -59.00 12.46
CA ALA A 17 -3.55 -59.38 12.17
C ALA A 17 -4.46 -59.87 13.34
N ALA A 18 -5.79 -59.64 13.42
CA ALA A 18 -6.80 -58.85 12.67
C ALA A 18 -8.20 -58.91 13.39
N LEU A 19 -9.14 -58.01 12.98
CA LEU A 19 -10.64 -58.06 13.00
C LEU A 19 -11.38 -58.02 14.37
N ALA A 20 -12.53 -57.35 14.59
CA ALA A 20 -13.71 -56.95 13.77
C ALA A 20 -14.41 -55.70 14.41
N ALA A 21 -14.95 -54.68 13.72
CA ALA A 21 -16.13 -54.53 12.84
C ALA A 21 -17.46 -54.11 13.56
N SER A 22 -17.98 -52.92 13.22
CA SER A 22 -19.40 -52.51 13.06
C SER A 22 -19.39 -51.03 12.58
N GLY A 23 -19.53 -50.71 11.29
CA GLY A 23 -20.79 -50.54 10.52
C GLY A 23 -21.23 -49.06 10.56
N CYS A 24 -21.53 -48.30 9.49
CA CYS A 24 -21.86 -48.57 8.10
C CYS A 24 -21.43 -47.39 7.19
N ALA A 25 -21.36 -47.68 5.89
CA ALA A 25 -20.98 -46.81 4.78
C ALA A 25 -22.20 -46.08 4.14
N ASP A 26 -21.90 -45.45 2.98
CA ASP A 26 -22.77 -44.92 1.91
C ASP A 26 -23.08 -43.41 1.92
N GLU A 27 -22.98 -42.68 0.82
CA GLU A 27 -22.46 -42.88 -0.55
C GLU A 27 -22.50 -41.48 -1.19
N ARG A 28 -21.71 -41.23 -2.23
CA ARG A 28 -21.85 -40.02 -3.07
C ARG A 28 -22.30 -40.46 -4.46
N PRO A 29 -23.29 -39.79 -5.06
CA PRO A 29 -23.21 -39.57 -6.50
C PRO A 29 -23.62 -38.14 -6.95
N PRO A 30 -23.45 -37.81 -8.26
CA PRO A 30 -23.21 -36.45 -8.76
C PRO A 30 -24.33 -35.82 -9.61
N GLY A 31 -24.24 -34.50 -9.82
CA GLY A 31 -24.48 -33.85 -11.13
C GLY A 31 -25.89 -33.36 -11.54
N THR A 32 -25.94 -32.05 -11.84
CA THR A 32 -26.64 -31.35 -12.95
C THR A 32 -27.96 -30.57 -12.67
N ALA A 33 -27.84 -29.24 -12.88
CA ALA A 33 -28.78 -28.21 -13.38
C ALA A 33 -30.19 -27.99 -12.77
N ALA A 34 -30.45 -26.76 -12.28
CA ALA A 34 -31.55 -25.89 -12.74
C ALA A 34 -31.42 -24.47 -12.13
N LYS A 35 -32.01 -23.50 -12.83
CA LYS A 35 -31.86 -22.04 -12.73
C LYS A 35 -33.12 -21.42 -12.06
N LEU A 36 -32.94 -20.27 -11.38
CA LEU A 36 -33.94 -19.21 -11.03
C LEU A 36 -35.02 -19.66 -10.01
N ASP A 37 -35.42 -18.88 -9.00
CA ASP A 37 -35.99 -17.53 -9.06
C ASP A 37 -35.76 -16.72 -7.77
N GLY A 38 -35.83 -15.40 -7.91
CA GLY A 38 -35.50 -14.43 -6.88
C GLY A 38 -36.53 -14.24 -5.76
N LYS A 39 -36.01 -13.80 -4.60
CA LYS A 39 -36.66 -12.80 -3.75
C LYS A 39 -35.66 -12.26 -2.73
N THR A 40 -35.30 -10.99 -2.90
CA THR A 40 -34.54 -10.17 -1.94
C THR A 40 -35.42 -9.86 -0.72
N PRO A 41 -34.92 -9.98 0.53
CA PRO A 41 -35.58 -9.36 1.68
C PRO A 41 -35.18 -7.88 1.78
N VAL A 42 -36.20 -7.02 1.83
CA VAL A 42 -36.13 -5.56 2.03
C VAL A 42 -36.00 -5.26 3.53
N PRO A 43 -35.10 -4.37 3.99
CA PRO A 43 -35.17 -3.80 5.34
C PRO A 43 -36.24 -2.68 5.42
N GLN A 44 -37.01 -2.70 6.50
CA GLN A 44 -38.19 -1.87 6.77
C GLN A 44 -37.89 -0.37 6.88
N GLN A 45 -38.82 0.44 6.35
CA GLN A 45 -38.95 1.89 6.59
C GLN A 45 -39.39 2.19 8.03
N VAL A 46 -38.80 3.24 8.61
CA VAL A 46 -39.26 3.91 9.84
C VAL A 46 -40.15 5.11 9.44
N PRO A 47 -41.30 5.36 10.09
CA PRO A 47 -42.16 6.51 9.78
C PRO A 47 -41.72 7.81 10.50
N PRO A 48 -42.20 8.99 10.05
CA PRO A 48 -41.67 10.31 10.43
C PRO A 48 -42.38 10.94 11.63
N VAL A 49 -41.70 11.84 12.34
CA VAL A 49 -42.33 12.82 13.24
C VAL A 49 -41.75 14.20 12.99
N ALA A 50 -42.66 15.15 12.78
CA ALA A 50 -42.43 16.54 12.44
C ALA A 50 -42.36 17.45 13.68
N ASP A 51 -41.55 18.50 13.53
CA ASP A 51 -41.58 19.85 14.11
C ASP A 51 -41.83 20.09 15.61
N SER A 52 -40.87 20.78 16.24
CA SER A 52 -41.15 22.05 16.95
C SER A 52 -39.88 22.84 17.34
N LYS A 53 -39.77 24.02 16.73
CA LYS A 53 -39.32 25.35 17.24
C LYS A 53 -37.92 25.54 17.85
N THR A 54 -37.16 26.37 17.13
CA THR A 54 -36.07 27.26 17.56
C THR A 54 -36.50 28.23 18.68
N PRO A 55 -35.53 28.76 19.45
CA PRO A 55 -35.22 30.18 19.27
C PRO A 55 -33.72 30.52 19.19
N ASP A 56 -33.47 31.59 18.46
CA ASP A 56 -32.19 32.24 18.16
C ASP A 56 -31.26 32.51 19.35
N SER A 57 -29.95 32.39 19.09
CA SER A 57 -28.96 33.34 19.61
C SER A 57 -27.79 33.51 18.63
N LYS A 58 -27.51 34.78 18.36
CA LYS A 58 -26.57 35.38 17.41
C LYS A 58 -25.10 35.25 17.83
N THR A 59 -24.27 34.81 16.86
CA THR A 59 -22.95 35.38 16.47
C THR A 59 -21.73 35.12 17.40
N PRO A 60 -20.47 35.02 16.90
CA PRO A 60 -19.97 35.05 15.51
C PRO A 60 -19.24 33.78 15.03
N ASP A 61 -19.22 33.67 13.69
CA ASP A 61 -18.25 32.93 12.89
C ASP A 61 -16.83 32.91 13.48
N THR A 62 -16.36 31.72 13.82
CA THR A 62 -14.93 31.40 13.66
C THR A 62 -14.81 30.37 12.56
N LYS A 63 -14.76 30.89 11.34
CA LYS A 63 -14.23 30.18 10.18
C LYS A 63 -12.75 29.93 10.46
N ALA A 64 -12.43 28.82 11.11
CA ALA A 64 -11.06 28.33 11.21
C ALA A 64 -10.62 27.91 9.81
N GLY A 65 -10.09 28.88 9.06
CA GLY A 65 -9.44 28.64 7.80
C GLY A 65 -8.17 27.83 8.04
N THR A 66 -8.21 26.53 7.81
CA THR A 66 -7.02 25.74 7.50
C THR A 66 -6.70 25.89 6.02
N GLY A 67 -6.16 27.06 5.68
CA GLY A 67 -5.36 27.19 4.46
C GLY A 67 -4.10 26.31 4.59
N PRO A 68 -3.58 25.78 3.47
CA PRO A 68 -2.28 25.13 3.47
C PRO A 68 -1.25 26.24 3.61
N ASP A 69 -0.46 26.29 4.69
CA ASP A 69 0.85 26.95 4.75
C ASP A 69 1.29 27.15 6.20
N ALA A 70 1.75 26.08 6.85
CA ALA A 70 2.93 26.26 7.69
C ALA A 70 4.10 26.45 6.73
N LYS A 71 4.55 27.71 6.58
CA LYS A 71 5.76 28.07 5.84
C LYS A 71 6.92 27.23 6.38
N ALA A 72 7.44 26.32 5.57
CA ALA A 72 8.62 25.53 5.97
C ALA A 72 9.75 26.50 6.33
N ALA A 73 10.34 26.31 7.51
CA ALA A 73 11.50 27.08 7.92
C ALA A 73 12.63 26.87 6.89
N PRO A 74 13.37 27.93 6.51
CA PRO A 74 14.36 27.87 5.43
C PRO A 74 15.45 26.79 5.59
N ASP A 75 15.72 26.35 6.83
CA ASP A 75 16.90 25.55 7.16
C ASP A 75 16.60 24.11 7.62
N GLN A 76 15.40 23.59 7.36
CA GLN A 76 15.12 22.17 7.64
C GLN A 76 16.07 21.28 6.80
N PRO A 77 16.71 20.25 7.36
CA PRO A 77 17.61 19.38 6.60
C PRO A 77 16.84 18.61 5.50
N LEU A 78 17.55 18.04 4.53
CA LEU A 78 16.95 17.06 3.62
C LEU A 78 16.71 15.74 4.36
N ALA A 79 15.82 14.90 3.85
CA ALA A 79 15.73 13.53 4.31
C ALA A 79 17.04 12.78 4.07
N THR A 80 17.32 11.81 4.93
CA THR A 80 18.43 10.88 4.75
C THR A 80 17.91 9.60 4.10
N VAL A 81 18.63 9.14 3.09
CA VAL A 81 18.44 7.82 2.47
C VAL A 81 19.65 6.98 2.85
N GLY A 82 19.43 6.07 3.78
CA GLY A 82 20.44 5.11 4.24
C GLY A 82 20.21 3.73 3.65
N ASP A 83 20.90 2.75 4.23
CA ASP A 83 20.74 1.35 3.87
C ASP A 83 19.45 0.79 4.50
N GLY A 84 18.66 0.12 3.67
CA GLY A 84 17.54 -0.71 4.10
C GLY A 84 17.62 -2.08 3.42
N PRO A 85 16.73 -3.03 3.75
CA PRO A 85 16.74 -4.37 3.15
C PRO A 85 16.65 -4.37 1.62
N LEU A 86 16.05 -3.32 1.04
CA LEU A 86 16.03 -3.06 -0.40
C LEU A 86 16.37 -1.58 -0.65
N PRO A 87 17.43 -1.28 -1.43
CA PRO A 87 17.87 0.09 -1.64
C PRO A 87 16.90 0.86 -2.56
N LEU A 88 16.36 1.97 -2.08
CA LEU A 88 15.43 2.82 -2.85
C LEU A 88 15.99 3.29 -4.20
N ALA A 89 17.28 3.66 -4.23
CA ALA A 89 17.98 4.07 -5.45
C ALA A 89 18.17 2.92 -6.46
N GLY A 90 18.06 1.67 -6.00
CA GLY A 90 18.05 0.47 -6.83
C GLY A 90 16.70 0.18 -7.48
N LEU A 91 15.61 0.78 -6.98
CA LEU A 91 14.25 0.54 -7.45
C LEU A 91 13.66 1.73 -8.20
N LEU A 92 13.75 2.93 -7.61
CA LEU A 92 13.14 4.14 -8.15
C LEU A 92 13.88 4.64 -9.40
N GLY A 93 13.12 5.08 -10.40
CA GLY A 93 13.65 5.54 -11.69
C GLY A 93 14.15 4.42 -12.62
N LYS A 94 14.08 3.16 -12.20
CA LYS A 94 14.50 2.00 -12.99
C LYS A 94 13.40 1.49 -13.92
N SER A 95 13.79 0.77 -14.96
CA SER A 95 12.87 0.03 -15.82
C SER A 95 12.34 -1.24 -15.14
N PRO A 96 11.23 -1.84 -15.63
CA PRO A 96 10.73 -3.10 -15.10
C PRO A 96 11.77 -4.21 -15.05
N ALA A 97 12.61 -4.35 -16.08
CA ALA A 97 13.65 -5.37 -16.13
C ALA A 97 14.76 -5.14 -15.09
N GLU A 98 15.15 -3.88 -14.87
CA GLU A 98 16.13 -3.53 -13.83
C GLU A 98 15.58 -3.77 -12.42
N VAL A 99 14.29 -3.48 -12.19
CA VAL A 99 13.61 -3.76 -10.91
C VAL A 99 13.49 -5.27 -10.68
N GLU A 100 13.08 -6.03 -11.70
CA GLU A 100 12.99 -7.49 -11.66
C GLU A 100 14.33 -8.16 -11.37
N ALA A 101 15.45 -7.59 -11.81
CA ALA A 101 16.76 -8.10 -11.48
C ALA A 101 17.06 -8.01 -9.96
N GLN A 102 16.55 -6.95 -9.30
CA GLN A 102 16.73 -6.75 -7.86
C GLN A 102 15.73 -7.54 -7.02
N LEU A 103 14.50 -7.69 -7.50
CA LEU A 103 13.40 -8.36 -6.80
C LEU A 103 13.22 -9.82 -7.26
N ALA A 104 12.28 -10.56 -6.67
CA ALA A 104 11.90 -11.88 -7.17
C ALA A 104 11.06 -11.77 -8.46
N GLU A 105 10.64 -12.92 -9.00
CA GLU A 105 9.64 -12.92 -10.07
C GLU A 105 8.35 -12.17 -9.63
N PRO A 106 7.66 -11.47 -10.56
CA PRO A 106 6.42 -10.79 -10.25
C PRO A 106 5.37 -11.78 -9.70
N LEU A 107 4.79 -11.46 -8.53
CA LEU A 107 3.68 -12.21 -7.94
C LEU A 107 2.36 -11.96 -8.70
N GLY A 108 2.30 -10.88 -9.48
CA GLY A 108 1.15 -10.54 -10.30
C GLY A 108 1.22 -9.14 -10.88
N LYS A 109 0.38 -8.90 -11.89
CA LYS A 109 0.14 -7.57 -12.46
C LYS A 109 -1.04 -6.93 -11.74
N GLY A 110 -0.86 -5.67 -11.32
CA GLY A 110 -1.91 -4.86 -10.76
C GLY A 110 -2.66 -4.08 -11.83
N MET A 111 -3.12 -2.88 -11.46
CA MET A 111 -3.83 -1.98 -12.37
C MET A 111 -2.91 -1.48 -13.50
N ALA A 112 -3.46 -1.39 -14.71
CA ALA A 112 -2.86 -0.64 -15.81
C ALA A 112 -3.87 0.38 -16.36
N ARG A 113 -3.41 1.58 -16.67
CA ARG A 113 -4.25 2.66 -17.22
C ARG A 113 -3.41 3.61 -18.09
N LYS A 114 -4.08 4.43 -18.89
CA LYS A 114 -3.45 5.42 -19.78
C LYS A 114 -3.39 6.84 -19.18
N SER A 115 -3.37 6.94 -17.86
CA SER A 115 -3.31 8.20 -17.14
C SER A 115 -2.47 8.09 -15.89
N CYS A 116 -1.83 9.18 -15.51
CA CYS A 116 -1.06 9.36 -14.30
C CYS A 116 -1.61 10.53 -13.50
N VAL A 117 -1.18 10.65 -12.25
CA VAL A 117 -1.52 11.79 -11.40
C VAL A 117 -0.26 12.32 -10.72
N ARG A 118 -0.14 13.64 -10.66
CA ARG A 118 0.86 14.33 -9.85
C ARG A 118 0.17 15.36 -8.98
N TYR A 119 0.68 15.63 -7.78
CA TYR A 119 0.04 16.55 -6.83
C TYR A 119 0.72 17.92 -6.74
N LEU A 120 1.71 18.20 -7.59
CA LEU A 120 2.39 19.49 -7.65
C LEU A 120 2.29 20.16 -9.03
N PRO A 121 2.10 21.49 -9.08
CA PRO A 121 1.81 22.38 -7.94
C PRO A 121 0.41 22.17 -7.36
N GLU A 122 -0.47 21.55 -8.13
CA GLU A 122 -1.80 21.08 -7.73
C GLU A 122 -2.03 19.66 -8.25
N ARG A 123 -3.18 19.06 -7.94
CA ARG A 123 -3.50 17.70 -8.40
C ARG A 123 -3.86 17.71 -9.89
N THR A 124 -2.92 17.25 -10.71
CA THR A 124 -3.03 17.24 -12.17
C THR A 124 -3.01 15.80 -12.71
N TRP A 125 -3.95 15.50 -13.61
CA TRP A 125 -3.95 14.24 -14.38
C TRP A 125 -3.33 14.49 -15.74
N PHE A 126 -2.54 13.53 -16.23
CA PHE A 126 -1.88 13.62 -17.53
C PHE A 126 -1.82 12.25 -18.21
N GLN A 127 -1.70 12.22 -19.54
CA GLN A 127 -1.55 10.98 -20.30
C GLN A 127 -0.18 10.36 -20.03
N CYS A 128 -0.17 9.06 -19.76
CA CYS A 128 1.04 8.26 -19.57
C CYS A 128 0.68 6.76 -19.70
N ALA A 129 1.67 5.88 -19.84
CA ALA A 129 1.49 4.46 -19.60
C ALA A 129 1.71 4.14 -18.11
N PHE A 130 0.62 3.97 -17.36
CA PHE A 130 0.68 3.59 -15.95
C PHE A 130 0.51 2.09 -15.78
N ALA A 131 1.35 1.47 -14.95
CA ALA A 131 1.20 0.08 -14.55
C ALA A 131 1.62 -0.14 -13.08
N MET A 132 0.90 -1.01 -12.38
CA MET A 132 1.31 -1.54 -11.09
C MET A 132 1.81 -2.97 -11.24
N GLN A 133 2.90 -3.31 -10.58
CA GLN A 133 3.35 -4.69 -10.43
C GLN A 133 3.64 -4.99 -8.97
N ARG A 134 3.42 -6.24 -8.57
CA ARG A 134 3.72 -6.72 -7.22
C ARG A 134 4.79 -7.80 -7.31
N TYR A 135 5.79 -7.70 -6.45
CA TYR A 135 6.95 -8.58 -6.40
C TYR A 135 7.09 -9.23 -5.04
N GLY A 136 7.69 -10.42 -5.02
CA GLY A 136 8.19 -11.01 -3.78
C GLY A 136 9.48 -10.33 -3.36
N ASP A 137 9.73 -10.32 -2.05
CA ASP A 137 11.03 -9.94 -1.51
C ASP A 137 11.91 -11.18 -1.33
N LYS A 138 13.04 -11.22 -2.02
CA LYS A 138 14.03 -12.31 -1.92
C LYS A 138 14.62 -12.45 -0.52
N ASN A 139 14.66 -11.34 0.24
CA ASN A 139 15.30 -11.26 1.55
C ASN A 139 14.32 -11.56 2.70
N GLY A 140 13.02 -11.68 2.41
CA GLY A 140 11.99 -11.96 3.42
C GLY A 140 11.77 -10.83 4.43
N ALA A 141 12.28 -9.62 4.18
CA ALA A 141 12.08 -8.45 5.01
C ALA A 141 10.67 -7.87 4.85
N PHE A 142 10.04 -8.09 3.69
CA PHE A 142 8.70 -7.63 3.35
C PHE A 142 7.78 -8.78 2.92
N LYS A 143 6.47 -8.67 3.19
CA LYS A 143 5.48 -9.60 2.60
C LYS A 143 5.43 -9.47 1.08
N ALA A 144 5.56 -8.25 0.57
CA ALA A 144 5.69 -7.96 -0.85
C ALA A 144 6.22 -6.55 -1.09
N VAL A 145 6.62 -6.31 -2.33
CA VAL A 145 7.01 -4.99 -2.83
C VAL A 145 6.12 -4.62 -4.01
N GLY A 146 5.33 -3.56 -3.89
CA GLY A 146 4.59 -2.96 -4.98
C GLY A 146 5.42 -1.91 -5.71
N ILE A 147 5.35 -1.88 -7.04
CA ILE A 147 6.00 -0.86 -7.86
C ILE A 147 4.97 -0.24 -8.78
N GLU A 148 4.92 1.08 -8.80
CA GLU A 148 4.18 1.84 -9.81
C GLU A 148 5.15 2.31 -10.88
N TYR A 149 4.79 2.07 -12.13
CA TYR A 149 5.51 2.53 -13.31
C TYR A 149 4.71 3.60 -14.03
N GLU A 150 5.41 4.66 -14.43
CA GLU A 150 4.93 5.66 -15.38
C GLU A 150 5.89 5.66 -16.57
N ASP A 151 5.36 5.45 -17.78
CA ASP A 151 6.12 5.42 -19.03
C ASP A 151 7.35 4.48 -18.97
N GLY A 152 7.16 3.32 -18.34
CA GLY A 152 8.19 2.30 -18.20
C GLY A 152 9.28 2.61 -17.18
N LYS A 153 9.06 3.57 -16.28
CA LYS A 153 9.98 3.91 -15.18
C LYS A 153 9.30 3.82 -13.83
N ALA A 154 9.94 3.20 -12.85
CA ALA A 154 9.42 3.08 -11.49
C ALA A 154 9.32 4.48 -10.85
N THR A 155 8.11 4.92 -10.55
CA THR A 155 7.85 6.22 -9.92
C THR A 155 7.34 6.08 -8.50
N ALA A 156 6.90 4.89 -8.09
CA ALA A 156 6.65 4.62 -6.69
C ALA A 156 7.10 3.20 -6.29
N VAL A 157 7.44 3.06 -5.01
CA VAL A 157 7.63 1.77 -4.36
C VAL A 157 6.78 1.73 -3.10
N ALA A 158 6.15 0.58 -2.86
CA ALA A 158 5.39 0.25 -1.66
C ALA A 158 5.97 -1.00 -1.02
N PHE A 159 6.39 -0.91 0.23
CA PHE A 159 6.83 -2.03 1.05
C PHE A 159 5.66 -2.49 1.92
N ASP A 160 5.09 -3.65 1.60
CA ASP A 160 3.95 -4.22 2.31
C ASP A 160 4.42 -5.21 3.36
N GLY A 161 4.00 -5.00 4.61
CA GLY A 161 4.24 -5.88 5.76
C GLY A 161 5.72 -5.97 6.13
N LEU A 162 6.14 -5.28 7.20
CA LEU A 162 7.53 -5.21 7.64
C LEU A 162 7.82 -6.37 8.60
N LEU A 163 8.28 -7.50 8.07
CA LEU A 163 8.32 -8.78 8.80
C LEU A 163 9.44 -8.88 9.85
N GLY A 164 10.49 -8.05 9.73
CA GLY A 164 11.58 -7.96 10.71
C GLY A 164 11.36 -6.87 11.78
N ALA A 165 10.30 -6.07 11.69
CA ALA A 165 9.99 -5.05 12.67
C ALA A 165 9.25 -5.64 13.89
N SER A 166 9.50 -5.08 15.07
CA SER A 166 8.89 -5.55 16.33
C SER A 166 8.75 -4.41 17.34
N GLY A 167 7.99 -4.68 18.41
CA GLY A 167 7.66 -3.70 19.45
C GLY A 167 6.46 -2.83 19.08
N PRO A 168 6.15 -1.80 19.89
CA PRO A 168 5.07 -0.86 19.62
C PRO A 168 5.25 -0.19 18.25
N PHE A 169 4.15 -0.01 17.53
CA PHE A 169 4.20 0.65 16.25
C PHE A 169 4.64 2.11 16.40
N ALA A 170 5.61 2.51 15.59
CA ALA A 170 5.97 3.90 15.41
C ALA A 170 6.31 4.16 13.94
N PRO A 171 5.77 5.22 13.31
CA PRO A 171 6.00 5.47 11.90
C PRO A 171 7.48 5.78 11.59
N ALA A 172 8.21 6.41 12.51
CA ALA A 172 9.65 6.64 12.38
C ALA A 172 10.44 5.31 12.29
N THR A 173 10.03 4.29 13.04
CA THR A 173 10.64 2.95 12.97
C THR A 173 10.34 2.28 11.62
N ALA A 174 9.12 2.44 11.08
CA ALA A 174 8.78 1.95 9.75
C ALA A 174 9.64 2.60 8.65
N LEU A 175 9.85 3.92 8.75
CA LEU A 175 10.72 4.68 7.84
C LEU A 175 12.18 4.19 7.94
N ALA A 176 12.71 4.08 9.16
CA ALA A 176 14.08 3.63 9.39
C ALA A 176 14.30 2.22 8.85
N TYR A 177 13.30 1.33 8.97
CA TYR A 177 13.36 -0.03 8.43
C TYR A 177 13.54 -0.06 6.91
N VAL A 178 12.99 0.90 6.17
CA VAL A 178 13.17 1.03 4.71
C VAL A 178 14.34 1.96 4.34
N GLY A 179 15.20 2.31 5.30
CA GLY A 179 16.37 3.17 5.07
C GLY A 179 16.04 4.66 4.95
N LEU A 180 14.94 5.13 5.55
CA LEU A 180 14.53 6.54 5.50
C LEU A 180 14.54 7.21 6.87
N THR A 181 14.99 8.46 6.88
CA THR A 181 14.75 9.40 7.98
C THR A 181 14.25 10.71 7.39
N LEU A 182 13.05 11.14 7.79
CA LEU A 182 12.40 12.36 7.29
C LEU A 182 12.48 13.47 8.35
N PRO A 183 12.70 14.73 7.94
CA PRO A 183 12.91 15.85 8.87
C PRO A 183 11.61 16.49 9.38
N GLY A 184 10.55 16.47 8.57
CA GLY A 184 9.25 17.05 8.95
C GLY A 184 8.37 16.04 9.66
N GLU A 185 7.38 16.55 10.38
CA GLU A 185 6.29 15.72 10.94
C GLU A 185 5.27 15.34 9.85
N PRO A 186 4.63 14.17 9.96
CA PRO A 186 3.58 13.77 9.04
C PRO A 186 2.28 14.55 9.31
N LYS A 187 1.46 14.67 8.28
CA LYS A 187 0.01 14.79 8.46
C LYS A 187 -0.53 13.42 8.89
N VAL A 188 -1.29 13.38 9.97
CA VAL A 188 -1.92 12.15 10.47
C VAL A 188 -3.41 12.16 10.11
N ASP A 189 -3.85 11.08 9.47
CA ASP A 189 -5.24 10.85 9.08
C ASP A 189 -5.71 9.48 9.62
N ALA A 190 -6.95 9.43 10.12
CA ALA A 190 -7.62 8.21 10.57
C ALA A 190 -8.89 8.01 9.71
N PRO A 191 -8.79 7.37 8.53
CA PRO A 191 -9.89 7.30 7.55
C PRO A 191 -11.09 6.45 7.98
N GLY A 192 -11.08 5.90 9.19
CA GLY A 192 -12.10 5.02 9.73
C GLY A 192 -11.57 3.60 9.98
N GLY A 193 -12.26 2.87 10.85
CA GLY A 193 -11.79 1.57 11.35
C GLY A 193 -10.56 1.72 12.26
N ASN A 194 -9.69 0.72 12.22
CA ASN A 194 -8.45 0.59 13.00
C ASN A 194 -7.19 1.00 12.20
N ALA A 195 -7.37 1.75 11.11
CA ALA A 195 -6.29 2.18 10.23
C ALA A 195 -5.81 3.60 10.58
N THR A 196 -4.50 3.80 10.56
CA THR A 196 -3.87 5.12 10.70
C THR A 196 -2.92 5.37 9.53
N VAL A 197 -2.94 6.58 8.99
CA VAL A 197 -2.11 7.01 7.87
C VAL A 197 -1.29 8.24 8.26
N TYR A 198 0.02 8.17 8.01
CA TYR A 198 1.00 9.23 8.24
C TYR A 198 1.55 9.66 6.87
N SER A 199 1.37 10.92 6.51
CA SER A 199 1.72 11.42 5.17
C SER A 199 2.70 12.59 5.25
N TRP A 200 3.86 12.43 4.61
CA TRP A 200 4.83 13.49 4.37
C TRP A 200 4.75 13.94 2.93
N PHE A 201 4.10 15.07 2.69
CA PHE A 201 4.15 15.74 1.39
C PHE A 201 5.52 16.40 1.18
N ASN A 202 5.88 16.83 -0.04
CA ASN A 202 7.27 17.22 -0.40
C ASN A 202 7.94 18.18 0.59
N ARG A 203 7.20 19.18 1.09
CA ARG A 203 7.76 20.15 2.06
C ARG A 203 8.13 19.52 3.41
N ALA A 204 7.37 18.52 3.86
CA ALA A 204 7.64 17.79 5.10
C ALA A 204 8.63 16.64 4.87
N ALA A 205 8.51 15.93 3.74
CA ALA A 205 9.39 14.83 3.40
C ALA A 205 10.81 15.30 3.10
N ARG A 206 10.96 16.41 2.36
CA ARG A 206 12.24 16.92 1.84
C ARG A 206 13.12 15.80 1.26
N LEU A 207 12.49 14.82 0.61
CA LEU A 207 13.13 13.62 0.09
C LEU A 207 13.52 13.81 -1.38
N LEU A 208 14.81 13.66 -1.64
CA LEU A 208 15.40 13.67 -2.97
C LEU A 208 16.08 12.33 -3.24
N ILE A 209 15.69 11.67 -4.33
CA ILE A 209 16.35 10.46 -4.84
C ILE A 209 16.63 10.72 -6.31
N ASP A 210 17.91 10.62 -6.72
CA ASP A 210 18.39 10.98 -8.06
C ASP A 210 17.89 12.37 -8.54
N GLY A 211 17.89 13.34 -7.62
CA GLY A 211 17.45 14.72 -7.89
C GLY A 211 15.93 14.90 -8.04
N LYS A 212 15.12 13.84 -7.92
CA LYS A 212 13.66 13.91 -8.01
C LYS A 212 13.03 14.00 -6.63
N GLN A 213 11.93 14.74 -6.52
CA GLN A 213 11.20 14.92 -5.26
C GLN A 213 10.17 13.83 -5.04
N TYR A 214 10.12 13.30 -3.81
CA TYR A 214 9.17 12.26 -3.41
C TYR A 214 8.34 12.71 -2.21
N ARG A 215 7.11 12.20 -2.15
CA ARG A 215 6.29 12.17 -0.93
C ARG A 215 6.37 10.78 -0.32
N VAL A 216 6.13 10.69 0.98
CA VAL A 216 6.15 9.41 1.71
C VAL A 216 4.84 9.22 2.44
N VAL A 217 4.33 8.00 2.44
CA VAL A 217 3.14 7.62 3.19
C VAL A 217 3.46 6.36 3.99
N VAL A 218 3.16 6.37 5.28
CA VAL A 218 3.16 5.17 6.12
C VAL A 218 1.72 4.93 6.53
N SER A 219 1.24 3.70 6.34
CA SER A 219 -0.06 3.29 6.86
C SER A 219 0.09 2.03 7.69
N THR A 220 -0.76 1.88 8.69
CA THR A 220 -0.84 0.68 9.52
C THR A 220 -2.27 0.40 9.87
N VAL A 221 -2.57 -0.86 10.17
CA VAL A 221 -3.87 -1.26 10.68
C VAL A 221 -3.68 -2.12 11.91
N ASP A 222 -4.41 -1.80 12.97
CA ASP A 222 -4.22 -2.40 14.30
C ASP A 222 -2.80 -2.25 14.85
N GLU A 223 -2.04 -1.27 14.34
CA GLU A 223 -0.62 -1.11 14.68
C GLU A 223 0.23 -2.38 14.41
N ASP A 224 -0.25 -3.24 13.51
CA ASP A 224 0.41 -4.49 13.15
C ASP A 224 1.48 -4.26 12.07
N TRP A 225 2.72 -4.62 12.39
CA TRP A 225 3.86 -4.57 11.45
C TRP A 225 3.61 -5.38 10.18
N ALA A 226 2.91 -6.50 10.29
CA ALA A 226 2.54 -7.35 9.17
C ALA A 226 1.45 -6.72 8.29
N ARG A 227 0.78 -5.66 8.77
CA ARG A 227 -0.23 -4.87 8.06
C ARG A 227 0.17 -3.40 7.91
N THR A 228 1.46 -3.14 8.07
CA THR A 228 2.06 -1.83 7.82
C THR A 228 2.49 -1.75 6.36
N LYS A 229 2.35 -0.57 5.76
CA LYS A 229 2.80 -0.27 4.41
C LYS A 229 3.56 1.04 4.39
N VAL A 230 4.74 1.06 3.76
CA VAL A 230 5.53 2.27 3.52
C VAL A 230 5.60 2.55 2.03
N GLU A 231 5.19 3.74 1.60
CA GLU A 231 5.14 4.14 0.20
C GLU A 231 6.04 5.35 -0.04
N VAL A 232 6.90 5.26 -1.05
CA VAL A 232 7.73 6.36 -1.54
C VAL A 232 7.27 6.65 -2.96
N ILE A 233 6.67 7.83 -3.17
CA ILE A 233 5.91 8.15 -4.39
C ILE A 233 6.49 9.41 -5.02
N LEU A 234 6.86 9.33 -6.30
CA LEU A 234 7.35 10.49 -7.05
C LEU A 234 6.30 11.59 -6.97
N ASN A 235 6.74 12.78 -6.61
CA ASN A 235 5.85 13.92 -6.52
C ASN A 235 6.52 15.22 -6.95
N GLN A 236 7.46 15.15 -7.91
CA GLN A 236 8.03 16.34 -8.55
C GLN A 236 7.02 17.00 -9.50
N PRO A 237 7.12 18.33 -9.74
CA PRO A 237 6.33 18.98 -10.78
C PRO A 237 6.46 18.29 -12.14
N LEU A 238 5.41 18.37 -12.96
CA LEU A 238 5.44 17.81 -14.31
C LEU A 238 6.56 18.45 -15.14
N THR A 239 7.22 17.63 -15.95
CA THR A 239 8.13 18.13 -16.99
C THR A 239 7.35 18.89 -18.07
N PRO A 240 7.99 19.76 -18.87
CA PRO A 240 7.32 20.43 -19.99
C PRO A 240 6.64 19.45 -20.95
N GLN A 241 7.26 18.29 -21.19
CA GLN A 241 6.69 17.23 -22.03
C GLN A 241 5.43 16.61 -21.42
N GLN A 242 5.42 16.37 -20.10
CA GLN A 242 4.23 15.87 -19.39
C GLN A 242 3.15 16.94 -19.28
N GLN A 243 3.53 18.21 -19.16
CA GLN A 243 2.59 19.33 -19.12
C GLN A 243 1.77 19.44 -20.41
N ALA A 244 2.38 19.12 -21.56
CA ALA A 244 1.69 19.05 -22.85
C ALA A 244 0.69 17.89 -22.95
N LEU A 245 0.73 16.93 -22.02
CA LEU A 245 -0.13 15.75 -21.96
C LEU A 245 -1.21 15.86 -20.87
N VAL A 246 -1.36 17.02 -20.24
CA VAL A 246 -2.36 17.23 -19.19
C VAL A 246 -3.75 16.98 -19.73
N LEU A 247 -4.50 16.18 -18.99
CA LEU A 247 -5.88 15.86 -19.31
C LEU A 247 -6.78 17.00 -18.84
N PRO A 248 -7.82 17.34 -19.62
CA PRO A 248 -8.81 18.31 -19.17
C PRO A 248 -9.50 17.81 -17.88
N PRO A 249 -9.97 18.72 -17.01
CA PRO A 249 -10.78 18.34 -15.85
C PRO A 249 -11.96 17.48 -16.28
N ALA A 250 -12.31 16.48 -15.47
CA ALA A 250 -13.47 15.63 -15.73
C ALA A 250 -14.73 16.51 -15.88
N GLY A 251 -15.37 16.45 -17.05
CA GLY A 251 -16.57 17.24 -17.37
C GLY A 251 -16.33 18.52 -18.17
N ALA A 252 -15.08 18.89 -18.48
CA ALA A 252 -14.81 19.95 -19.46
C ALA A 252 -15.08 19.41 -20.87
N ALA A 253 -15.99 20.05 -21.61
CA ALA A 253 -16.25 19.74 -23.01
C ALA A 253 -14.94 19.89 -23.82
N ALA A 254 -14.68 18.95 -24.72
CA ALA A 254 -13.61 19.10 -25.68
C ALA A 254 -13.89 20.38 -26.50
N PRO A 255 -12.89 21.26 -26.76
CA PRO A 255 -13.08 22.36 -27.68
C PRO A 255 -13.45 21.78 -29.05
N GLU A 256 -14.57 22.23 -29.60
CA GLU A 256 -15.02 21.79 -30.92
C GLU A 256 -13.94 22.10 -31.97
N PRO A 257 -13.55 21.13 -32.82
CA PRO A 257 -12.67 21.41 -33.93
C PRO A 257 -13.44 22.19 -35.00
N GLY A 258 -13.20 23.51 -35.10
CA GLY A 258 -13.69 24.28 -36.25
C GLY A 258 -14.12 25.73 -36.05
N ALA A 259 -13.78 26.42 -34.95
CA ALA A 259 -13.97 27.87 -34.84
C ALA A 259 -12.70 28.61 -35.28
N GLY A 260 -12.51 28.72 -36.59
CA GLY A 260 -11.48 29.53 -37.25
C GLY A 260 -11.92 29.92 -38.64
#